data_AF-A0A7S3SGE1-F1
#
_entry.id   AF-A0A7S3SGE1-F1
#
_cell.length_a   1.000
_cell.length_b   1.000
_cell.length_c   1.000
_cell.angle_alpha   90.00
_cell.angle_beta   90.00
_cell.angle_gamma   90.00
#
_symmetry.space_group_name_H-M   'P 1'
#
loop_
_entity.id
_entity.type
_entity.pdbx_description
1 polymer ?
#
loop_
_entity_poly.entity_id
_entity_poly.type
_entity_poly.pdbx_seq_one_letter_code
_entity_poly.pdbx_strand_id
1 'polypeptide(L)'
;SAAPSLCVVFEWSKLWTQTLRKVEQAASAESSCVWPPRALLTNVGLHEMLVHGRRNAVAHMAEALPRAMRRLQRWRPGPKVVLQLVAPVDEDIVASHAQRKRLRNADIAGYNGALVRVLRQHQRTAGAPRVGWSDAFNLSRTLAARGLARSKDGIHWEQPFDAHLTPANMKVACGSSLDAAASSRQHHTSSDRRNVV
;
A
#
# COMPACT_ATOMS: atom_id res chain seq x y z
N SER A 1 30.01 15.76 -0.06
CA SER A 1 28.97 15.44 -1.06
C SER A 1 27.63 15.42 -0.35
N ALA A 2 26.75 16.39 -0.61
CA ALA A 2 25.40 16.39 -0.05
C ALA A 2 24.62 15.22 -0.67
N ALA A 3 23.95 14.41 0.14
CA ALA A 3 23.09 13.35 -0.37
C ALA A 3 22.04 13.97 -1.31
N PRO A 4 21.84 13.44 -2.53
CA PRO A 4 20.83 13.99 -3.44
C PRO A 4 19.47 13.96 -2.74
N SER A 5 18.74 15.07 -2.84
CA SER A 5 17.40 15.23 -2.27
C SER A 5 16.52 14.04 -2.65
N LEU A 6 15.92 13.40 -1.65
CA LEU A 6 15.07 12.23 -1.83
C LEU A 6 13.83 12.62 -2.65
N CYS A 7 13.80 12.27 -3.94
CA CYS A 7 12.61 12.41 -4.77
C CYS A 7 11.68 11.22 -4.55
N VAL A 8 10.51 11.46 -3.94
CA VAL A 8 9.41 10.50 -3.81
C VAL A 8 8.19 11.09 -4.51
N VAL A 9 7.64 10.34 -5.46
CA VAL A 9 6.42 10.73 -6.18
C VAL A 9 5.23 10.03 -5.52
N PHE A 10 4.25 10.82 -5.08
CA PHE A 10 2.99 10.33 -4.52
C PHE A 10 1.91 10.33 -5.61
N GLU A 11 1.33 9.18 -5.90
CA GLU A 11 0.28 9.05 -6.89
C GLU A 11 -0.94 8.32 -6.36
N TRP A 12 -2.07 9.04 -6.33
CA TRP A 12 -3.37 8.49 -5.98
C TRP A 12 -4.16 8.25 -7.27
N SER A 13 -4.68 7.04 -7.44
CA SER A 13 -5.46 6.66 -8.62
C SER A 13 -6.73 5.94 -8.21
N LYS A 14 -7.82 6.20 -8.93
CA LYS A 14 -9.09 5.51 -8.68
C LYS A 14 -9.01 4.07 -9.17
N LEU A 15 -8.44 3.86 -10.36
CA LEU A 15 -8.39 2.56 -11.03
C LEU A 15 -6.97 2.18 -11.44
N TRP A 16 -6.68 0.89 -11.53
CA TRP A 16 -5.38 0.38 -11.96
C TRP A 16 -5.00 0.81 -13.38
N THR A 17 -5.98 0.98 -14.26
CA THR A 17 -5.78 1.51 -15.62
C THR A 17 -5.29 2.97 -15.60
N GLN A 18 -5.65 3.76 -14.59
CA GLN A 18 -5.14 5.11 -14.41
C GLN A 18 -3.73 5.09 -13.84
N THR A 19 -3.47 4.24 -12.85
CA THR A 19 -2.13 4.06 -12.27
C THR A 19 -1.11 3.69 -13.34
N LEU A 20 -1.46 2.76 -14.23
CA LEU A 20 -0.61 2.37 -15.36
C LEU A 20 -0.25 3.56 -16.25
N ARG A 21 -1.25 4.34 -16.68
CA ARG A 21 -1.02 5.53 -17.52
C ARG A 21 -0.20 6.60 -16.81
N LYS A 22 -0.42 6.81 -15.52
CA LYS A 22 0.35 7.79 -14.76
C LYS A 22 1.80 7.35 -14.54
N VAL A 23 2.02 6.07 -14.30
CA VAL A 23 3.37 5.48 -14.29
C VAL A 23 4.04 5.69 -15.65
N GLU A 24 3.31 5.51 -16.76
CA GLU A 24 3.79 5.77 -18.12
C GLU A 24 4.09 7.26 -18.36
N GLN A 25 3.22 8.16 -17.90
CA GLN A 25 3.43 9.61 -18.02
C GLN A 25 4.62 10.09 -17.20
N ALA A 26 4.74 9.61 -15.95
CA ALA A 26 5.92 9.85 -15.13
C ALA A 26 7.17 9.35 -15.85
N ALA A 27 7.15 8.13 -16.43
CA ALA A 27 8.23 7.59 -17.26
C ALA A 27 8.78 8.58 -18.31
N SER A 28 7.85 9.26 -18.97
CA SER A 28 8.12 10.15 -20.10
C SER A 28 8.40 11.60 -19.71
N ALA A 29 7.99 12.01 -18.52
CA ALA A 29 8.15 13.37 -18.02
C ALA A 29 9.46 13.48 -17.22
N GLU A 30 10.59 13.62 -17.92
CA GLU A 30 11.93 13.86 -17.35
C GLU A 30 12.07 15.26 -16.70
N SER A 31 11.08 15.76 -15.95
CA SER A 31 11.08 17.16 -15.52
C SER A 31 10.75 17.37 -14.04
N SER A 32 11.68 18.09 -13.40
CA SER A 32 11.62 18.82 -12.12
C SER A 32 12.12 18.15 -10.83
N CYS A 33 12.44 16.86 -10.85
CA CYS A 33 13.17 16.18 -9.76
C CYS A 33 14.35 15.40 -10.37
N VAL A 34 15.39 15.05 -9.60
CA VAL A 34 16.40 14.07 -10.04
C VAL A 34 15.66 12.83 -10.54
N TRP A 35 15.66 12.64 -11.87
CA TRP A 35 14.95 11.58 -12.56
C TRP A 35 15.92 10.43 -12.81
N PRO A 36 15.56 9.17 -12.55
CA PRO A 36 14.28 8.68 -12.02
C PRO A 36 14.12 8.92 -10.50
N PRO A 37 12.87 9.00 -9.97
CA PRO A 37 12.64 9.16 -8.54
C PRO A 37 13.22 7.98 -7.75
N ARG A 38 13.56 8.20 -6.48
CA ARG A 38 14.03 7.11 -5.61
C ARG A 38 12.89 6.16 -5.23
N ALA A 39 11.69 6.69 -5.09
CA ALA A 39 10.51 5.88 -4.89
C ALA A 39 9.24 6.44 -5.56
N LEU A 40 8.37 5.54 -6.00
CA LEU A 40 6.99 5.81 -6.39
C LEU A 40 6.05 5.23 -5.34
N LEU A 41 5.23 6.06 -4.73
CA LEU A 41 4.21 5.64 -3.77
C LEU A 41 2.83 5.75 -4.37
N THR A 42 2.03 4.68 -4.30
CA THR A 42 0.66 4.71 -4.80
C THR A 42 -0.32 3.87 -3.99
N ASN A 43 -1.58 4.27 -3.97
CA ASN A 43 -2.70 3.54 -3.40
C ASN A 43 -3.80 3.40 -4.44
N VAL A 44 -4.26 2.16 -4.61
CA VAL A 44 -5.30 1.78 -5.58
C VAL A 44 -6.08 0.61 -4.99
N GLY A 45 -7.39 0.57 -5.22
CA GLY A 45 -8.19 -0.62 -4.92
C GLY A 45 -9.54 -0.32 -4.29
N LEU A 46 -9.67 0.75 -3.50
CA LEU A 46 -10.96 1.07 -2.87
C LEU A 46 -12.04 1.35 -3.92
N HIS A 47 -11.71 2.16 -4.92
CA HIS A 47 -12.60 2.48 -6.04
C HIS A 47 -12.84 1.26 -6.95
N GLU A 48 -11.82 0.44 -7.22
CA GLU A 48 -12.00 -0.84 -7.95
C GLU A 48 -13.04 -1.73 -7.25
N MET A 49 -12.96 -1.84 -5.93
CA MET A 49 -13.93 -2.61 -5.14
C MET A 49 -15.32 -1.97 -5.14
N LEU A 50 -15.42 -0.63 -5.07
CA LEU A 50 -16.69 0.08 -5.16
C LEU A 50 -17.42 -0.15 -6.49
N VAL A 51 -16.67 -0.09 -7.60
CA VAL A 51 -17.24 -0.17 -8.95
C VAL A 51 -17.50 -1.61 -9.36
N HIS A 52 -16.57 -2.52 -9.09
CA HIS A 52 -16.57 -3.87 -9.68
C HIS A 52 -16.81 -4.99 -8.66
N GLY A 53 -16.81 -4.69 -7.35
CA GLY A 53 -16.79 -5.68 -6.28
C GLY A 53 -15.43 -6.37 -6.12
N ARG A 54 -15.21 -7.06 -4.99
CA ARG A 54 -13.90 -7.62 -4.63
C ARG A 54 -13.30 -8.54 -5.70
N ARG A 55 -14.08 -9.51 -6.20
CA ARG A 55 -13.56 -10.55 -7.10
C ARG A 55 -12.99 -9.95 -8.39
N ASN A 56 -13.75 -9.04 -9.01
CA ASN A 56 -13.34 -8.38 -10.25
C ASN A 56 -12.20 -7.39 -10.01
N ALA A 57 -12.23 -6.64 -8.88
CA ALA A 57 -11.13 -5.78 -8.48
C ALA A 57 -9.82 -6.56 -8.32
N VAL A 58 -9.86 -7.75 -7.73
CA VAL A 58 -8.69 -8.64 -7.61
C VAL A 58 -8.21 -9.11 -8.99
N ALA A 59 -9.12 -9.49 -9.89
CA ALA A 59 -8.77 -9.90 -11.25
C ALA A 59 -8.08 -8.76 -12.02
N HIS A 60 -8.65 -7.55 -12.01
CA HIS A 60 -8.05 -6.36 -12.63
C HIS A 60 -6.66 -6.05 -12.08
N MET A 61 -6.52 -6.09 -10.75
CA MET A 61 -5.23 -5.86 -10.08
C MET A 61 -4.19 -6.91 -10.46
N ALA A 62 -4.55 -8.20 -10.49
CA ALA A 62 -3.66 -9.28 -10.86
C ALA A 62 -3.18 -9.20 -12.32
N GLU A 63 -3.99 -8.62 -13.21
CA GLU A 63 -3.60 -8.38 -14.60
C GLU A 63 -2.74 -7.11 -14.76
N ALA A 64 -3.16 -6.01 -14.15
CA ALA A 64 -2.57 -4.69 -14.35
C ALA A 64 -1.22 -4.52 -13.63
N LEU A 65 -1.09 -5.03 -12.40
CA LEU A 65 0.09 -4.82 -11.58
C LEU A 65 1.37 -5.42 -12.20
N PRO A 66 1.39 -6.68 -12.68
CA PRO A 66 2.58 -7.22 -13.35
C PRO A 66 2.97 -6.43 -14.60
N ARG A 67 1.99 -5.91 -15.35
CA ARG A 67 2.21 -5.06 -16.53
C ARG A 67 2.83 -3.70 -16.14
N ALA A 68 2.42 -3.13 -15.00
CA ALA A 68 3.00 -1.91 -14.45
C ALA A 68 4.46 -2.15 -14.04
N MET A 69 4.70 -3.21 -13.28
CA MET A 69 6.03 -3.51 -12.76
C MET A 69 7.04 -3.81 -13.87
N ARG A 70 6.67 -4.58 -14.91
CA ARG A 70 7.53 -4.82 -16.08
C ARG A 70 7.93 -3.54 -16.82
N ARG A 71 7.07 -2.51 -16.83
CA ARG A 71 7.42 -1.22 -17.42
C ARG A 71 8.47 -0.49 -16.57
N LEU A 72 8.28 -0.50 -15.25
CA LEU A 72 9.22 0.09 -14.30
C LEU A 72 10.60 -0.59 -14.31
N GLN A 73 10.68 -1.89 -14.66
CA GLN A 73 11.95 -2.61 -14.86
C GLN A 73 12.84 -2.01 -15.95
N ARG A 74 12.25 -1.26 -16.90
CA ARG A 74 13.01 -0.64 -18.01
C ARG A 74 13.81 0.57 -17.55
N TRP A 75 13.49 1.17 -16.39
CA TRP A 75 14.23 2.32 -15.87
C TRP A 75 15.49 1.85 -15.13
N ARG A 76 16.64 2.49 -15.38
CA ARG A 76 17.93 2.13 -14.78
C ARG A 76 18.65 3.39 -14.25
N PRO A 77 18.97 3.45 -12.93
CA PRO A 77 18.45 2.59 -11.87
C PRO A 77 16.93 2.79 -11.68
N GLY A 78 16.16 1.71 -11.55
CA GLY A 78 14.71 1.82 -11.40
C GLY A 78 14.30 2.28 -9.99
N PRO A 79 13.17 3.00 -9.84
CA PRO A 79 12.65 3.46 -8.55
C PRO A 79 12.27 2.27 -7.67
N LYS A 80 12.29 2.47 -6.35
CA LYS A 80 11.54 1.61 -5.43
C LYS A 80 10.05 1.88 -5.59
N VAL A 81 9.24 0.83 -5.73
CA VAL A 81 7.78 1.00 -5.73
C VAL A 81 7.26 0.73 -4.33
N VAL A 82 6.38 1.59 -3.82
CA VAL A 82 5.67 1.41 -2.55
C VAL A 82 4.19 1.41 -2.83
N LEU A 83 3.53 0.26 -2.61
CA LEU A 83 2.07 0.16 -2.70
C LEU A 83 1.46 0.32 -1.32
N GLN A 84 0.72 1.39 -1.08
CA GLN A 84 -0.03 1.53 0.16
C GLN A 84 -1.26 0.61 0.10
N LEU A 85 -1.40 -0.28 1.07
CA LEU A 85 -2.58 -1.11 1.22
C LEU A 85 -3.81 -0.23 1.48
N VAL A 86 -4.99 -0.66 1.03
CA VAL A 86 -6.23 0.11 1.24
C VAL A 86 -6.55 0.14 2.74
N ALA A 87 -6.80 1.32 3.31
CA ALA A 87 -7.23 1.47 4.69
C ALA A 87 -8.63 0.85 4.91
N PRO A 88 -9.00 0.44 6.13
CA PRO A 88 -10.38 0.07 6.44
C PRO A 88 -11.33 1.25 6.20
N VAL A 89 -12.60 0.92 6.15
CA VAL A 89 -13.71 1.88 6.20
C VAL A 89 -14.37 1.85 7.58
N ASP A 90 -15.01 2.95 7.93
CA ASP A 90 -16.00 2.96 9.02
C ASP A 90 -17.29 2.32 8.50
N GLU A 91 -17.50 1.06 8.84
CA GLU A 91 -18.63 0.27 8.32
C GLU A 91 -19.98 0.84 8.73
N ASP A 92 -20.09 1.47 9.91
CA ASP A 92 -21.33 2.05 10.41
C ASP A 92 -21.70 3.28 9.57
N ILE A 93 -20.73 4.16 9.32
CA ILE A 93 -20.95 5.33 8.46
C ILE A 93 -21.24 4.90 7.02
N VAL A 94 -20.44 3.99 6.44
CA VAL A 94 -20.65 3.60 5.04
C VAL A 94 -21.93 2.80 4.81
N ALA A 95 -22.45 2.08 5.81
CA ALA A 95 -23.70 1.34 5.72
C ALA A 95 -24.90 2.25 5.38
N SER A 96 -24.87 3.49 5.84
CA SER A 96 -25.91 4.49 5.56
C SER A 96 -25.78 5.13 4.17
N HIS A 97 -24.64 4.99 3.50
CA HIS A 97 -24.34 5.70 2.26
C HIS A 97 -24.71 4.87 1.02
N ALA A 98 -25.57 5.42 0.15
CA ALA A 98 -26.16 4.72 -1.00
C ALA A 98 -25.16 3.96 -1.89
N GLN A 99 -24.01 4.58 -2.19
CA GLN A 99 -22.96 4.02 -3.05
C GLN A 99 -21.91 3.17 -2.30
N ARG A 100 -21.76 3.35 -0.98
CA ARG A 100 -20.64 2.78 -0.20
C ARG A 100 -21.07 1.64 0.72
N LYS A 101 -22.38 1.47 0.92
CA LYS A 101 -23.00 0.43 1.76
C LYS A 101 -22.64 -1.01 1.43
N ARG A 102 -21.93 -1.25 0.32
CA ARG A 102 -21.42 -2.56 -0.09
C ARG A 102 -19.97 -2.81 0.32
N LEU A 103 -19.23 -1.79 0.75
CA LEU A 103 -17.86 -1.95 1.22
C LEU A 103 -17.84 -2.67 2.56
N ARG A 104 -16.97 -3.67 2.66
CA ARG A 104 -16.70 -4.40 3.90
C ARG A 104 -15.19 -4.48 4.12
N ASN A 105 -14.76 -4.30 5.35
CA ASN A 105 -13.39 -4.46 5.80
C ASN A 105 -12.86 -5.87 5.55
N ALA A 106 -13.73 -6.89 5.59
CA ALA A 106 -13.38 -8.24 5.17
C ALA A 106 -12.98 -8.31 3.69
N ASP A 107 -13.71 -7.61 2.81
CA ASP A 107 -13.39 -7.56 1.39
C ASP A 107 -12.10 -6.77 1.12
N ILE A 108 -11.92 -5.65 1.81
CA ILE A 108 -10.70 -4.83 1.75
C ILE A 108 -9.48 -5.64 2.22
N ALA A 109 -9.59 -6.35 3.34
CA ALA A 109 -8.54 -7.23 3.84
C ALA A 109 -8.22 -8.34 2.83
N GLY A 110 -9.24 -8.95 2.22
CA GLY A 110 -9.07 -9.95 1.17
C GLY A 110 -8.37 -9.40 -0.07
N TYR A 111 -8.70 -8.18 -0.49
CA TYR A 111 -8.05 -7.47 -1.59
C TYR A 111 -6.57 -7.17 -1.27
N ASN A 112 -6.29 -6.60 -0.10
CA ASN A 112 -4.93 -6.31 0.36
C ASN A 112 -4.08 -7.59 0.43
N GLY A 113 -4.64 -8.69 0.92
CA GLY A 113 -3.96 -10.00 0.93
C GLY A 113 -3.66 -10.53 -0.48
N ALA A 114 -4.57 -10.34 -1.43
CA ALA A 114 -4.33 -10.67 -2.83
C ALA A 114 -3.21 -9.80 -3.44
N LEU A 115 -3.25 -8.49 -3.19
CA LEU A 115 -2.22 -7.54 -3.64
C LEU A 115 -0.82 -7.96 -3.15
N VAL A 116 -0.66 -8.24 -1.86
CA VAL A 116 0.61 -8.69 -1.28
C VAL A 116 1.08 -10.02 -1.90
N ARG A 117 0.17 -10.96 -2.19
CA ARG A 117 0.54 -12.22 -2.86
C ARG A 117 1.08 -11.98 -4.28
N VAL A 118 0.41 -11.16 -5.08
CA VAL A 118 0.86 -10.81 -6.44
C VAL A 118 2.21 -10.10 -6.40
N LEU A 119 2.41 -9.18 -5.44
CA LEU A 119 3.69 -8.51 -5.23
C LEU A 119 4.82 -9.47 -4.91
N ARG A 120 4.61 -10.38 -3.94
CA ARG A 120 5.60 -11.39 -3.56
C ARG A 120 5.94 -12.32 -4.72
N GLN A 121 4.96 -12.69 -5.54
CA GLN A 121 5.20 -13.47 -6.75
C GLN A 121 6.05 -12.69 -7.76
N HIS A 122 5.76 -11.40 -7.96
CA HIS A 122 6.54 -10.56 -8.87
C HIS A 122 7.98 -10.36 -8.40
N GLN A 123 8.22 -10.15 -7.11
CA GLN A 123 9.56 -9.98 -6.53
C GLN A 123 10.48 -11.19 -6.74
N ARG A 124 9.92 -12.39 -6.94
CA ARG A 124 10.69 -13.61 -7.24
C ARG A 124 11.17 -13.68 -8.69
N THR A 125 10.68 -12.80 -9.58
CA THR A 125 11.11 -12.77 -10.98
C THR A 125 12.46 -12.08 -11.10
N ALA A 126 13.39 -12.68 -11.85
CA ALA A 126 14.70 -12.10 -12.10
C ALA A 126 14.57 -10.70 -12.73
N GLY A 127 15.32 -9.73 -12.20
CA GLY A 127 15.27 -8.34 -12.67
C GLY A 127 14.02 -7.56 -12.25
N ALA A 128 13.16 -8.10 -11.37
CA ALA A 128 12.00 -7.38 -10.86
C ALA A 128 12.38 -6.08 -10.11
N PRO A 129 11.56 -5.02 -10.20
CA PRO A 129 11.80 -3.81 -9.43
C PRO A 129 11.72 -4.13 -7.94
N ARG A 130 12.44 -3.36 -7.12
CA ARG A 130 12.27 -3.43 -5.66
C ARG A 130 10.90 -2.87 -5.32
N VAL A 131 10.00 -3.73 -4.86
CA VAL A 131 8.66 -3.32 -4.40
C VAL A 131 8.57 -3.47 -2.88
N GLY A 132 7.85 -2.58 -2.21
CA GLY A 132 7.40 -2.69 -0.83
C GLY A 132 5.94 -2.27 -0.72
N TRP A 133 5.35 -2.41 0.47
CA TRP A 133 3.99 -1.94 0.73
C TRP A 133 3.87 -1.39 2.14
N SER A 134 3.07 -0.35 2.33
CA SER A 134 2.75 0.16 3.67
C SER A 134 1.38 -0.33 4.12
N ASP A 135 1.27 -0.73 5.38
CA ASP A 135 0.06 -1.32 5.94
C ASP A 135 -0.85 -0.26 6.57
N ALA A 136 -1.42 0.59 5.72
CA ALA A 136 -2.40 1.59 6.14
C ALA A 136 -3.62 0.93 6.81
N PHE A 137 -3.92 -0.33 6.48
CA PHE A 137 -5.06 -1.04 7.05
C PHE A 137 -4.90 -1.26 8.55
N ASN A 138 -3.79 -1.87 8.96
CA ASN A 138 -3.53 -2.11 10.38
C ASN A 138 -3.16 -0.83 11.15
N LEU A 139 -2.53 0.15 10.49
CA LEU A 139 -2.27 1.46 11.09
C LEU A 139 -3.58 2.15 11.49
N SER A 140 -4.56 2.19 10.58
CA SER A 140 -5.88 2.79 10.84
C SER A 140 -6.58 2.10 12.01
N ARG A 141 -6.60 0.76 12.02
CA ARG A 141 -7.20 -0.02 13.11
C ARG A 141 -6.57 0.29 14.47
N THR A 142 -5.25 0.43 14.51
CA THR A 142 -4.51 0.73 15.74
C THR A 142 -4.84 2.12 16.26
N LEU A 143 -4.91 3.11 15.38
CA LEU A 143 -5.24 4.49 15.75
C LEU A 143 -6.71 4.64 16.12
N ALA A 144 -7.63 4.03 15.37
CA ALA A 144 -9.06 4.02 15.68
C ALA A 144 -9.35 3.37 17.03
N ALA A 145 -8.71 2.23 17.35
CA ALA A 145 -8.83 1.57 18.65
C ALA A 145 -8.35 2.44 19.84
N ARG A 146 -7.53 3.45 19.56
CA ARG A 146 -7.05 4.43 20.55
C ARG A 146 -7.90 5.72 20.56
N GLY A 147 -8.97 5.79 19.76
CA GLY A 147 -9.75 7.01 19.56
C GLY A 147 -9.02 8.11 18.78
N LEU A 148 -7.90 7.77 18.13
CA LEU A 148 -6.97 8.68 17.44
C LEU A 148 -7.15 8.65 15.92
N ALA A 149 -8.21 8.07 15.39
CA ALA A 149 -8.51 8.18 13.97
C ALA A 149 -10.02 8.20 13.81
N ARG A 150 -10.51 9.15 13.04
CA ARG A 150 -11.93 9.29 12.71
C ARG A 150 -12.07 9.49 11.21
N SER A 151 -13.19 9.05 10.68
CA SER A 151 -13.58 9.34 9.32
C SER A 151 -14.92 10.06 9.35
N LYS A 152 -15.06 11.18 8.63
CA LYS A 152 -16.34 11.88 8.52
C LYS A 152 -17.30 11.20 7.55
N ASP A 153 -16.75 10.53 6.53
CA ASP A 153 -17.53 9.97 5.43
C ASP A 153 -17.33 8.44 5.27
N GLY A 154 -16.68 7.85 6.27
CA GLY A 154 -16.38 6.44 6.40
C GLY A 154 -15.28 5.91 5.49
N ILE A 155 -14.65 6.73 4.65
CA ILE A 155 -13.55 6.30 3.76
C ILE A 155 -12.31 7.18 3.84
N HIS A 156 -12.45 8.49 4.09
CA HIS A 156 -11.34 9.41 4.26
C HIS A 156 -11.06 9.56 5.74
N TRP A 157 -9.90 9.05 6.16
CA TRP A 157 -9.43 9.17 7.54
C TRP A 157 -8.78 10.53 7.73
N GLU A 158 -9.16 11.22 8.81
CA GLU A 158 -8.61 12.52 9.15
C GLU A 158 -7.39 12.39 10.08
N GLN A 159 -6.75 13.52 10.36
CA GLN A 159 -5.69 13.59 11.37
C GLN A 159 -6.12 12.97 12.70
N PRO A 160 -5.21 12.31 13.43
CA PRO A 160 -3.78 12.14 13.16
C PRO A 160 -3.41 10.98 12.21
N PHE A 161 -4.36 10.33 11.53
CA PHE A 161 -4.05 9.17 10.66
C PHE A 161 -3.01 9.50 9.59
N ASP A 162 -3.22 10.59 8.83
CA ASP A 162 -2.31 11.01 7.75
C ASP A 162 -0.91 11.37 8.27
N ALA A 163 -0.82 11.97 9.47
CA ALA A 163 0.45 12.29 10.12
C ALA A 163 1.25 11.04 10.52
N HIS A 164 0.60 9.90 10.79
CA HIS A 164 1.28 8.63 11.05
C HIS A 164 1.56 7.82 9.77
N LEU A 165 0.66 7.91 8.78
CA LEU A 165 0.80 7.20 7.52
C LEU A 165 1.96 7.74 6.68
N THR A 166 2.16 9.05 6.68
CA THR A 166 3.23 9.70 5.89
C THR A 166 4.64 9.22 6.31
N PRO A 167 5.03 9.24 7.59
CA PRO A 167 6.31 8.67 8.02
C PRO A 167 6.43 7.16 7.75
N ALA A 168 5.36 6.39 7.91
CA ALA A 168 5.37 4.95 7.62
C ALA A 168 5.70 4.70 6.14
N ASN A 169 4.99 5.40 5.24
CA ASN A 169 5.22 5.42 3.80
C ASN A 169 6.67 5.78 3.44
N MET A 170 7.21 6.83 4.06
CA MET A 170 8.59 7.28 3.83
C MET A 170 9.64 6.28 4.35
N LYS A 171 9.38 5.62 5.48
CA LYS A 171 10.24 4.55 6.00
C LYS A 171 10.39 3.41 4.99
N VAL A 172 9.28 3.00 4.37
CA VAL A 172 9.31 2.01 3.28
C VAL A 172 10.07 2.55 2.08
N ALA A 173 9.74 3.75 1.61
CA ALA A 173 10.36 4.35 0.44
C ALA A 173 11.90 4.48 0.58
N CYS A 174 12.37 4.85 1.77
CA CYS A 174 13.79 5.09 2.05
C CYS A 174 14.59 3.82 2.40
N GLY A 175 13.93 2.66 2.54
CA GLY A 175 14.63 1.38 2.67
C GLY A 175 15.01 0.96 4.08
N SER A 176 14.38 1.48 5.13
CA SER A 176 14.38 0.76 6.40
C SER A 176 13.44 -0.44 6.24
N SER A 177 13.99 -1.66 6.38
CA SER A 177 13.25 -2.89 6.14
C SER A 177 11.92 -2.93 6.90
N LEU A 178 10.86 -3.30 6.20
CA LEU A 178 9.54 -3.56 6.79
C LEU A 178 9.44 -4.93 7.45
N ASP A 179 10.54 -5.69 7.49
CA ASP A 179 10.60 -6.96 8.22
C ASP A 179 10.34 -6.77 9.72
N ALA A 180 10.45 -5.53 10.24
CA ALA A 180 10.17 -5.22 11.64
C ALA A 180 8.67 -5.14 12.02
N ALA A 181 7.74 -4.98 11.07
CA ALA A 181 6.31 -4.85 11.41
C ALA A 181 5.55 -6.20 11.41
N ALA A 182 6.16 -7.27 10.87
CA ALA A 182 5.57 -8.60 10.84
C ALA A 182 6.11 -9.55 11.93
N SER A 183 7.19 -9.18 12.63
CA SER A 183 7.83 -10.04 13.65
C SER A 183 7.25 -9.93 15.07
N SER A 184 6.27 -9.05 15.32
CA SER A 184 5.65 -8.90 16.65
C SER A 184 4.65 -10.02 17.03
N ARG A 185 4.57 -11.12 16.28
CA ARG A 185 3.63 -12.23 16.58
C ARG A 185 4.24 -13.63 16.71
N GLN A 186 5.56 -13.77 16.89
CA GLN A 186 6.15 -15.12 17.08
C GLN A 186 7.18 -15.30 18.20
N HIS A 187 7.35 -14.34 19.12
CA HIS A 187 8.17 -14.57 20.32
C HIS A 187 7.46 -14.10 21.58
N HIS A 188 6.37 -14.78 21.95
CA HIS A 188 5.83 -14.80 23.32
C HIS A 188 5.09 -16.12 23.57
N THR A 189 5.78 -17.24 23.38
CA THR A 189 5.53 -18.50 24.08
C THR A 189 6.89 -19.11 24.42
N SER A 190 7.58 -18.52 25.41
CA SER A 190 8.55 -19.23 26.25
C SER A 190 7.84 -20.51 26.74
N SER A 191 8.30 -21.73 26.45
CA SER A 191 9.54 -22.33 26.91
C SER A 191 9.81 -22.15 28.41
N ASP A 192 8.78 -22.30 29.25
CA ASP A 192 8.97 -22.51 30.68
C ASP A 192 8.09 -23.66 31.17
N ARG A 193 8.54 -24.90 30.91
CA ARG A 193 8.34 -26.05 31.81
C ARG A 193 9.46 -27.06 31.57
N ARG A 194 10.57 -26.87 32.28
CA ARG A 194 11.37 -27.96 32.85
C ARG A 194 12.37 -27.38 33.85
N ASN A 195 12.04 -27.56 35.13
CA ASN A 195 12.92 -27.97 36.24
C ASN A 195 12.38 -27.38 37.55
N VAL A 196 11.59 -28.19 38.25
CA VAL A 196 11.60 -28.20 39.71
C VAL A 196 12.08 -29.59 40.09
N VAL A 197 13.08 -29.56 40.97
CA VAL A 197 13.81 -30.66 41.61
C VAL A 197 12.88 -31.65 42.28
#